data_AF-A0A845A5A2-F1
#
_entry.id   AF-A0A845A5A2-F1
#
_cell.length_a   1.000
_cell.length_b   1.000
_cell.length_c   1.000
_cell.angle_alpha   90.00
_cell.angle_beta   90.00
_cell.angle_gamma   90.00
#
_symmetry.space_group_name_H-M   'P 1'
#
loop_
_entity.id
_entity.type
_entity.pdbx_description
1 polymer ?
#
loop_
_entity_poly.entity_id
_entity_poly.type
_entity_poly.pdbx_seq_one_letter_code
_entity_poly.pdbx_strand_id
1 'polypeptide(L)'
;MPFRFFFALPVAFAVMLSGCTPSIPLRSVEAVANSVVGGREQSPPLTPEALRVLQTREHDVPRDVAFAATMTTLLDLGYRIQEADIATGLIVAGASSVDRLRLDFSGLGTARQTPVASAYIEPLDRGRSRVRINLAMQTAAGAGTGAAERAVWQTEPYAAFFQQLEGEVRDRRAALPAPLATPEPLATPAPVPAPAPPLPTKPAAAPATPTPTPTPSPAPSTAPLPDTDESNPG
;
A
#
# COMPACT_ATOMS: atom_id res chain seq x y z
N MET A 1 -40.41 -8.21 17.17
CA MET A 1 -40.91 -6.83 17.20
C MET A 1 -40.05 -5.99 16.26
N PRO A 2 -40.54 -5.56 15.07
CA PRO A 2 -39.74 -4.74 14.17
C PRO A 2 -40.06 -3.25 14.34
N PHE A 3 -39.14 -2.49 14.93
CA PHE A 3 -39.20 -1.04 14.90
C PHE A 3 -38.62 -0.54 13.57
N ARG A 4 -39.51 -0.06 12.70
CA ARG A 4 -39.19 0.71 11.50
C ARG A 4 -39.00 2.17 11.91
N PHE A 5 -37.80 2.74 11.69
CA PHE A 5 -37.62 4.19 11.68
C PHE A 5 -37.45 4.66 10.24
N PHE A 6 -38.54 5.20 9.68
CA PHE A 6 -38.54 6.00 8.46
C PHE A 6 -38.18 7.42 8.87
N PHE A 7 -36.97 7.87 8.58
CA PHE A 7 -36.60 9.29 8.71
C PHE A 7 -36.59 9.89 7.30
N ALA A 8 -37.72 10.52 6.94
CA ALA A 8 -37.82 11.36 5.76
C ALA A 8 -37.31 12.75 6.14
N LEU A 9 -36.20 13.18 5.54
CA LEU A 9 -35.71 14.56 5.66
C LEU A 9 -35.81 15.25 4.29
N PRO A 10 -36.55 16.36 4.17
CA PRO A 10 -36.55 17.18 2.97
C PRO A 10 -35.32 18.10 3.01
N VAL A 11 -34.31 17.84 2.18
CA VAL A 11 -33.23 18.81 1.97
C VAL A 11 -33.69 19.81 0.91
N ALA A 12 -34.10 20.97 1.41
CA ALA A 12 -34.49 22.11 0.61
C ALA A 12 -33.33 22.61 -0.26
N PHE A 13 -33.65 22.75 -1.53
CA PHE A 13 -32.84 23.29 -2.61
C PHE A 13 -32.71 24.82 -2.41
N ALA A 14 -31.52 25.30 -2.06
CA ALA A 14 -31.21 26.73 -2.01
C ALA A 14 -30.10 27.05 -3.03
N VAL A 15 -30.52 27.35 -4.27
CA VAL A 15 -29.67 27.90 -5.32
C VAL A 15 -29.52 29.39 -5.06
N MET A 16 -28.38 29.79 -4.47
CA MET A 16 -27.93 31.18 -4.47
C MET A 16 -26.92 31.35 -5.62
N LEU A 17 -27.46 31.74 -6.77
CA LEU A 17 -26.71 32.37 -7.86
C LEU A 17 -26.31 33.78 -7.39
N SER A 18 -25.06 33.98 -7.01
CA SER A 18 -24.49 35.32 -6.89
C SER A 18 -23.11 35.34 -7.53
N GLY A 19 -23.00 36.17 -8.56
CA GLY A 19 -21.87 36.22 -9.46
C GLY A 19 -20.66 36.91 -8.86
N CYS A 20 -19.49 36.40 -9.23
CA CYS A 20 -18.27 37.15 -9.40
C CYS A 20 -17.42 36.37 -10.41
N THR A 21 -17.57 36.70 -11.69
CA THR A 21 -16.69 36.23 -12.75
C THR A 21 -15.37 37.02 -12.66
N PRO A 22 -14.23 36.39 -12.35
CA PRO A 22 -12.95 37.04 -12.57
C PRO A 22 -12.77 37.18 -14.08
N SER A 23 -12.68 38.43 -14.54
CA SER A 23 -12.26 38.80 -15.88
C SER A 23 -10.84 38.29 -16.13
N ILE A 24 -10.74 37.14 -16.81
CA ILE A 24 -9.47 36.56 -17.26
C ILE A 24 -8.92 37.46 -18.37
N PRO A 25 -7.72 38.04 -18.22
CA PRO A 25 -7.08 38.77 -19.30
C PRO A 25 -6.77 37.83 -20.46
N LEU A 26 -7.31 38.16 -21.63
CA LEU A 26 -6.96 37.56 -22.93
C LEU A 26 -5.48 37.82 -23.22
N ARG A 27 -4.61 36.94 -22.73
CA ARG A 27 -3.24 36.81 -23.23
C ARG A 27 -3.22 35.73 -24.30
N SER A 28 -3.21 36.19 -25.54
CA SER A 28 -2.51 35.59 -26.67
C SER A 28 -2.83 34.12 -26.97
N VAL A 29 -3.93 33.92 -27.69
CA VAL A 29 -4.21 32.71 -28.48
C VAL A 29 -3.37 32.76 -29.76
N GLU A 30 -2.05 32.64 -29.64
CA GLU A 30 -1.13 32.48 -30.78
C GLU A 30 -0.09 31.40 -30.45
N ALA A 31 -0.55 30.19 -30.12
CA ALA A 31 0.31 29.01 -30.04
C ALA A 31 -0.44 27.68 -30.18
N VAL A 32 -1.59 27.64 -30.85
CA VAL A 32 -2.35 26.39 -31.10
C VAL A 32 -2.54 26.19 -32.60
N ALA A 33 -1.44 26.05 -33.32
CA ALA A 33 -1.46 25.61 -34.72
C ALA A 33 -0.36 24.59 -35.06
N ASN A 34 0.36 24.03 -34.06
CA ASN A 34 1.47 23.11 -34.34
C ASN A 34 1.50 21.81 -33.52
N SER A 35 0.40 21.38 -32.88
CA SER A 35 0.42 20.16 -32.05
C SER A 35 -0.25 18.92 -32.65
N VAL A 36 -0.58 18.91 -33.95
CA VAL A 36 -1.36 17.81 -34.59
C VAL A 36 -0.49 16.80 -35.37
N VAL A 37 0.84 16.84 -35.23
CA VAL A 37 1.71 15.73 -35.66
C VAL A 37 2.82 15.50 -34.63
N GLY A 38 2.43 15.43 -33.35
CA GLY A 38 3.28 14.84 -32.33
C GLY A 38 3.18 13.32 -32.44
N GLY A 39 3.93 12.73 -33.37
CA GLY A 39 4.27 11.31 -33.25
C GLY A 39 4.80 11.13 -31.85
N ARG A 40 4.05 10.43 -31.00
CA ARG A 40 4.48 10.11 -29.64
C ARG A 40 5.83 9.44 -29.81
N GLU A 41 6.92 10.14 -29.50
CA GLU A 41 8.24 9.54 -29.33
C GLU A 41 7.99 8.40 -28.34
N GLN A 42 7.89 7.19 -28.87
CA GLN A 42 7.85 6.00 -28.05
C GLN A 42 9.20 6.01 -27.37
N SER A 43 9.24 6.47 -26.11
CA SER A 43 10.46 6.40 -25.30
C SER A 43 11.03 5.00 -25.50
N PRO A 44 12.33 4.89 -25.81
CA PRO A 44 12.96 3.61 -26.10
C PRO A 44 12.50 2.54 -25.09
N PRO A 45 12.13 1.34 -25.55
CA PRO A 45 11.60 0.31 -24.66
C PRO A 45 12.60 0.09 -23.52
N LEU A 46 12.17 0.41 -22.29
CA LEU A 46 13.02 0.32 -21.12
C LEU A 46 13.48 -1.11 -20.92
N THR A 47 14.78 -1.29 -20.64
CA THR A 47 15.30 -2.60 -20.28
C THR A 47 14.64 -3.07 -18.97
N PRO A 48 14.45 -4.40 -18.76
CA PRO A 48 13.88 -4.93 -17.53
C PRO A 48 14.61 -4.46 -16.26
N GLU A 49 15.91 -4.18 -16.37
CA GLU A 49 16.73 -3.64 -15.30
C GLU A 49 16.38 -2.17 -14.99
N ALA A 50 16.25 -1.32 -16.02
CA ALA A 50 15.88 0.08 -15.84
C ALA A 50 14.54 0.23 -15.11
N LEU A 51 13.58 -0.67 -15.36
CA LEU A 51 12.30 -0.66 -14.65
C LEU A 51 12.43 -0.99 -13.18
N ARG A 52 13.30 -1.94 -12.81
CA ARG A 52 13.51 -2.27 -11.39
C ARG A 52 14.04 -1.07 -10.62
N VAL A 53 14.91 -0.28 -11.26
CA VAL A 53 15.44 0.98 -10.70
C VAL A 53 14.35 2.04 -10.57
N LEU A 54 13.43 2.13 -11.53
CA LEU A 54 12.29 3.05 -11.45
C LEU A 54 11.27 2.64 -10.39
N GLN A 55 11.08 1.34 -10.20
CA GLN A 55 10.08 0.77 -9.29
C GLN A 55 10.51 0.79 -7.82
N THR A 56 11.78 1.07 -7.51
CA THR A 56 12.34 0.87 -6.17
C THR A 56 12.94 2.16 -5.61
N ARG A 57 12.61 2.50 -4.36
CA ARG A 57 13.26 3.57 -3.59
C ARG A 57 13.52 3.11 -2.16
N GLU A 58 14.61 3.62 -1.60
CA GLU A 58 14.98 3.40 -0.20
C GLU A 58 14.69 4.66 0.61
N HIS A 59 14.19 4.47 1.82
CA HIS A 59 13.82 5.53 2.73
C HIS A 59 14.41 5.27 4.12
N ASP A 60 14.85 6.35 4.76
CA ASP A 60 15.44 6.35 6.10
C ASP A 60 14.36 6.49 7.18
N VAL A 61 13.40 5.56 7.14
CA VAL A 61 12.29 5.45 8.11
C VAL A 61 11.96 3.98 8.36
N PRO A 62 11.44 3.64 9.55
CA PRO A 62 11.05 2.26 9.86
C PRO A 62 9.87 1.82 9.00
N ARG A 63 9.73 0.50 8.86
CA ARG A 63 8.74 -0.13 7.96
C ARG A 63 7.33 0.39 8.18
N ASP A 64 6.91 0.54 9.43
CA ASP A 64 5.55 0.96 9.77
C ASP A 64 5.24 2.37 9.26
N VAL A 65 6.24 3.26 9.28
CA VAL A 65 6.12 4.63 8.75
C VAL A 65 6.09 4.61 7.22
N ALA A 66 6.97 3.84 6.58
CA ALA A 66 6.98 3.69 5.12
C ALA A 66 5.67 3.07 4.60
N PHE A 67 5.12 2.09 5.32
CA PHE A 67 3.86 1.42 5.01
C PHE A 67 2.68 2.40 5.07
N ALA A 68 2.57 3.16 6.17
CA ALA A 68 1.51 4.16 6.33
C ALA A 68 1.62 5.31 5.30
N ALA A 69 2.84 5.76 4.99
CA ALA A 69 3.09 6.76 3.95
C ALA A 69 2.66 6.26 2.56
N THR A 70 3.01 5.01 2.23
CA THR A 70 2.65 4.38 0.95
C THR A 70 1.13 4.25 0.80
N MET A 71 0.44 3.84 1.86
CA MET A 71 -1.02 3.73 1.85
C MET A 71 -1.69 5.10 1.63
N THR A 72 -1.20 6.16 2.29
CA THR A 72 -1.73 7.52 2.13
C THR A 72 -1.49 8.04 0.71
N THR A 73 -0.29 7.86 0.19
CA THR A 73 0.06 8.24 -1.19
C THR A 73 -0.85 7.55 -2.21
N LEU A 74 -1.13 6.25 -2.04
CA LEU A 74 -2.03 5.52 -2.95
C LEU A 74 -3.45 6.09 -2.90
N LEU A 75 -3.96 6.43 -1.70
CA LEU A 75 -5.27 7.04 -1.54
C LEU A 75 -5.34 8.43 -2.19
N ASP A 76 -4.31 9.25 -2.04
CA ASP A 76 -4.23 10.60 -2.63
C ASP A 76 -4.16 10.56 -4.16
N LEU A 77 -3.54 9.52 -4.72
CA LEU A 77 -3.55 9.25 -6.16
C LEU A 77 -4.87 8.67 -6.67
N GLY A 78 -5.86 8.47 -5.80
CA GLY A 78 -7.19 7.96 -6.15
C GLY A 78 -7.28 6.44 -6.28
N TYR A 79 -6.29 5.70 -5.76
CA TYR A 79 -6.39 4.25 -5.62
C TYR A 79 -7.20 3.89 -4.38
N ARG A 80 -7.89 2.75 -4.44
CA ARG A 80 -8.62 2.15 -3.32
C ARG A 80 -7.86 0.91 -2.87
N ILE A 81 -7.55 0.84 -1.57
CA ILE A 81 -6.86 -0.30 -0.98
C ILE A 81 -7.77 -1.53 -1.04
N GLN A 82 -7.29 -2.60 -1.67
CA GLN A 82 -7.99 -3.90 -1.78
C GLN A 82 -7.48 -4.87 -0.72
N GLU A 83 -6.16 -4.94 -0.56
CA GLU A 83 -5.48 -5.79 0.39
C GLU A 83 -4.29 -5.05 0.98
N ALA A 84 -4.07 -5.18 2.28
CA ALA A 84 -2.94 -4.57 2.96
C ALA A 84 -2.55 -5.43 4.16
N ASP A 85 -1.29 -5.85 4.19
CA ASP A 85 -0.74 -6.63 5.29
C ASP A 85 0.62 -6.05 5.71
N ILE A 86 0.66 -5.52 6.93
CA ILE A 86 1.86 -4.92 7.51
C ILE A 86 2.93 -5.96 7.86
N ALA A 87 2.55 -7.21 8.12
CA ALA A 87 3.48 -8.27 8.48
C ALA A 87 4.37 -8.63 7.28
N THR A 88 3.74 -8.83 6.12
CA THR A 88 4.43 -9.08 4.84
C THR A 88 4.94 -7.81 4.17
N GLY A 89 4.34 -6.65 4.47
CA GLY A 89 4.62 -5.39 3.80
C GLY A 89 3.96 -5.26 2.42
N LEU A 90 2.96 -6.10 2.12
CA LEU A 90 2.23 -6.08 0.87
C LEU A 90 1.06 -5.10 0.92
N ILE A 91 0.90 -4.29 -0.13
CA ILE A 91 -0.27 -3.43 -0.36
C ILE A 91 -0.73 -3.62 -1.80
N VAL A 92 -1.99 -3.96 -2.00
CA VAL A 92 -2.64 -4.05 -3.32
C VAL A 92 -3.77 -3.02 -3.37
N ALA A 93 -3.78 -2.19 -4.40
CA ALA A 93 -4.75 -1.13 -4.57
C ALA A 93 -5.22 -1.03 -6.03
N GLY A 94 -6.50 -0.69 -6.24
CA GLY A 94 -7.05 -0.47 -7.58
C GLY A 94 -7.67 0.91 -7.72
N ALA A 95 -7.43 1.59 -8.83
CA ALA A 95 -8.07 2.86 -9.14
C ALA A 95 -9.41 2.66 -9.85
N SER A 96 -10.11 3.76 -10.11
CA SER A 96 -11.36 3.74 -10.87
C SER A 96 -11.13 3.18 -12.28
N SER A 97 -11.97 2.23 -12.68
CA SER A 97 -11.89 1.66 -14.03
C SER A 97 -12.41 2.66 -15.07
N VAL A 98 -11.87 2.58 -16.28
CA VAL A 98 -12.36 3.30 -17.45
C VAL A 98 -12.81 2.29 -18.51
N ASP A 99 -14.05 2.44 -18.96
CA ASP A 99 -14.58 1.65 -20.06
C ASP A 99 -14.11 2.25 -21.40
N ARG A 100 -13.56 1.41 -22.26
CA ARG A 100 -13.14 1.80 -23.61
C ARG A 100 -13.87 0.95 -24.64
N LEU A 101 -14.43 1.62 -25.63
CA LEU A 101 -14.94 0.94 -26.83
C LEU A 101 -13.79 0.27 -27.56
N ARG A 102 -13.96 -1.00 -27.93
CA ARG A 102 -13.04 -1.76 -28.78
C ARG A 102 -13.79 -2.34 -29.97
N LEU A 103 -13.18 -2.26 -31.14
CA LEU A 103 -13.61 -3.04 -32.29
C LEU A 103 -12.77 -4.31 -32.30
N ASP A 104 -13.42 -5.44 -32.06
CA ASP A 104 -12.82 -6.76 -32.23
C ASP A 104 -13.45 -7.44 -33.46
N PHE A 105 -12.91 -8.58 -33.88
CA PHE A 105 -13.41 -9.29 -35.07
C PHE A 105 -14.89 -9.71 -34.95
N SER A 106 -15.40 -9.85 -33.72
CA SER A 106 -16.80 -10.15 -33.42
C SER A 106 -17.73 -8.92 -33.36
N GLY A 107 -17.20 -7.71 -33.54
CA GLY A 107 -17.98 -6.46 -33.56
C GLY A 107 -17.52 -5.44 -32.52
N LEU A 108 -18.43 -4.55 -32.14
CA LEU A 108 -18.19 -3.46 -31.20
C LEU A 108 -18.37 -3.97 -29.76
N GLY A 109 -17.27 -4.05 -29.00
CA GLY A 109 -17.24 -4.44 -27.60
C GLY A 109 -16.81 -3.29 -26.68
N THR A 110 -16.98 -3.50 -25.37
CA THR A 110 -16.43 -2.64 -24.32
C THR A 110 -15.36 -3.39 -23.54
N ALA A 111 -14.17 -2.82 -23.42
CA ALA A 111 -13.11 -3.32 -22.56
C ALA A 111 -12.95 -2.39 -21.36
N ARG A 112 -13.02 -2.97 -20.16
CA ARG A 112 -12.84 -2.24 -18.91
C ARG A 112 -11.37 -2.29 -18.51
N GLN A 113 -10.75 -1.14 -18.38
CA GLN A 113 -9.36 -1.02 -17.93
C GLN A 113 -9.33 -0.50 -16.49
N THR A 114 -8.75 -1.29 -15.59
CA THR A 114 -8.60 -0.95 -14.18
C THR A 114 -7.11 -0.81 -13.86
N PRO A 115 -6.63 0.38 -13.47
CA PRO A 115 -5.29 0.54 -12.93
C PRO A 115 -5.17 -0.22 -11.60
N VAL A 116 -4.13 -1.03 -11.47
CA VAL A 116 -3.80 -1.78 -10.25
C VAL A 116 -2.38 -1.42 -9.84
N ALA A 117 -2.18 -1.14 -8.56
CA ALA A 117 -0.89 -0.87 -7.94
C ALA A 117 -0.62 -1.92 -6.88
N SER A 118 0.55 -2.55 -6.95
CA SER A 118 1.04 -3.50 -5.96
C SER A 118 2.34 -2.97 -5.37
N ALA A 119 2.34 -2.61 -4.10
CA ALA A 119 3.52 -2.15 -3.38
C ALA A 119 4.00 -3.22 -2.39
N TYR A 120 5.32 -3.33 -2.25
CA TYR A 120 5.99 -4.20 -1.29
C TYR A 120 7.00 -3.38 -0.50
N ILE A 121 6.88 -3.41 0.82
CA ILE A 121 7.73 -2.67 1.74
C ILE A 121 8.62 -3.66 2.50
N GLU A 122 9.91 -3.65 2.15
CA GLU A 122 10.92 -4.49 2.79
C GLU A 122 11.63 -3.70 3.91
N PRO A 123 11.69 -4.24 5.14
CA PRO A 123 12.52 -3.64 6.18
C PRO A 123 14.00 -3.86 5.84
N LEU A 124 14.79 -2.80 5.93
CA LEU A 124 16.24 -2.83 5.83
C LEU A 124 16.88 -2.64 7.22
N ASP A 125 18.15 -2.98 7.33
CA ASP A 125 18.90 -2.75 8.56
C ASP A 125 18.92 -1.27 8.96
N ARG A 126 19.02 -1.05 10.28
CA ARG A 126 19.11 0.26 10.93
C ARG A 126 17.83 1.10 10.83
N GLY A 127 16.67 0.44 10.79
CA GLY A 127 15.37 1.12 10.77
C GLY A 127 15.11 1.87 9.46
N ARG A 128 15.67 1.38 8.36
CA ARG A 128 15.41 1.87 7.00
C ARG A 128 14.40 0.94 6.33
N SER A 129 13.79 1.40 5.25
CA SER A 129 12.83 0.60 4.49
C SER A 129 13.02 0.80 2.99
N ARG A 130 12.82 -0.27 2.22
CA ARG A 130 12.79 -0.22 0.77
C ARG A 130 11.36 -0.39 0.30
N VAL A 131 10.88 0.56 -0.49
CA VAL A 131 9.55 0.52 -1.10
C VAL A 131 9.72 0.16 -2.57
N ARG A 132 9.07 -0.93 -2.99
CA ARG A 132 8.97 -1.33 -4.39
C ARG A 132 7.52 -1.27 -4.84
N ILE A 133 7.24 -0.61 -5.95
CA ILE A 133 5.89 -0.51 -6.52
C ILE A 133 5.84 -1.09 -7.93
N ASN A 134 4.80 -1.86 -8.22
CA ASN A 134 4.45 -2.31 -9.56
C ASN A 134 3.09 -1.70 -9.94
N LEU A 135 3.03 -1.13 -11.14
CA LEU A 135 1.82 -0.52 -11.67
C LEU A 135 1.41 -1.33 -12.89
N ALA A 136 0.17 -1.77 -12.92
CA ALA A 136 -0.38 -2.59 -13.98
C ALA A 136 -1.76 -2.09 -14.41
N MET A 137 -2.15 -2.47 -15.62
CA MET A 137 -3.49 -2.26 -16.16
C MET A 137 -4.15 -3.61 -16.34
N GLN A 138 -5.15 -3.87 -15.51
CA GLN A 138 -6.02 -5.03 -15.66
C GLN A 138 -7.06 -4.70 -16.73
N THR A 139 -7.10 -5.48 -17.81
CA THR A 139 -8.10 -5.37 -18.86
C THR A 139 -9.07 -6.53 -18.73
N ALA A 140 -10.33 -6.23 -18.43
CA ALA A 140 -11.43 -7.18 -18.54
C ALA A 140 -12.16 -6.95 -19.87
N ALA A 141 -12.11 -7.93 -20.76
CA ALA A 141 -12.92 -7.92 -21.99
C ALA A 141 -14.29 -8.52 -21.70
N GLY A 142 -15.35 -7.94 -22.26
CA GLY A 142 -16.69 -8.52 -22.19
C GLY A 142 -16.76 -9.89 -22.90
N ALA A 143 -17.59 -10.79 -22.36
CA ALA A 143 -17.84 -12.16 -22.84
C ALA A 143 -16.63 -13.12 -22.73
N GLY A 144 -16.36 -13.60 -21.52
CA GLY A 144 -15.69 -14.89 -21.28
C GLY A 144 -14.17 -14.98 -21.51
N THR A 145 -13.54 -13.92 -22.02
CA THR A 145 -12.08 -13.84 -22.13
C THR A 145 -11.51 -13.29 -20.81
N GLY A 146 -10.69 -14.09 -20.14
CA GLY A 146 -10.15 -13.79 -18.80
C GLY A 146 -9.46 -12.43 -18.71
N ALA A 147 -9.33 -11.92 -17.48
CA ALA A 147 -8.65 -10.66 -17.23
C ALA A 147 -7.18 -10.74 -17.65
N ALA A 148 -6.75 -9.85 -18.55
CA ALA A 148 -5.36 -9.73 -18.96
C ALA A 148 -4.70 -8.58 -18.21
N GLU A 149 -3.57 -8.84 -17.57
CA GLU A 149 -2.78 -7.82 -16.87
C GLU A 149 -1.62 -7.35 -17.75
N ARG A 150 -1.41 -6.03 -17.86
CA ARG A 150 -0.28 -5.44 -18.58
C ARG A 150 0.46 -4.49 -17.66
N ALA A 151 1.76 -4.72 -17.45
CA ALA A 151 2.61 -3.79 -16.70
C ALA A 151 2.66 -2.42 -17.38
N VAL A 152 2.75 -1.37 -16.58
CA VAL A 152 2.91 0.02 -17.05
C VAL A 152 4.40 0.32 -17.22
N TRP A 153 4.82 0.58 -18.45
CA TRP A 153 6.23 0.83 -18.81
C TRP A 153 6.58 2.33 -18.87
N GLN A 154 5.66 3.19 -18.43
CA GLN A 154 5.83 4.64 -18.47
C GLN A 154 6.51 5.11 -17.20
N THR A 155 7.51 5.98 -17.32
CA THR A 155 8.25 6.54 -16.18
C THR A 155 7.42 7.50 -15.33
N GLU A 156 6.53 8.27 -15.98
CA GLU A 156 5.79 9.38 -15.36
C GLU A 156 4.93 8.95 -14.15
N PRO A 157 4.14 7.85 -14.19
CA PRO A 157 3.40 7.39 -13.03
C PRO A 157 4.28 7.01 -11.83
N TYR A 158 5.45 6.42 -12.07
CA TYR A 158 6.39 6.08 -10.98
C TYR A 158 7.01 7.33 -10.36
N ALA A 159 7.41 8.29 -11.19
CA ALA A 159 7.97 9.56 -10.72
C ALA A 159 6.96 10.33 -9.85
N ALA A 160 5.71 10.43 -10.30
CA ALA A 160 4.64 11.09 -9.55
C ALA A 160 4.37 10.41 -8.20
N PHE A 161 4.31 9.07 -8.18
CA PHE A 161 4.15 8.30 -6.94
C PHE A 161 5.28 8.56 -5.96
N PHE A 162 6.54 8.47 -6.39
CA PHE A 162 7.68 8.64 -5.48
C PHE A 162 7.85 10.07 -4.99
N GLN A 163 7.51 11.08 -5.80
CA GLN A 163 7.52 12.47 -5.34
C GLN A 163 6.52 12.70 -4.20
N GLN A 164 5.31 12.14 -4.29
CA GLN A 164 4.32 12.25 -3.22
C GLN A 164 4.72 11.43 -1.99
N LEU A 165 5.22 10.20 -2.19
CA LEU A 165 5.71 9.35 -1.11
C LEU A 165 6.83 10.02 -0.32
N GLU A 166 7.77 10.68 -0.98
CA GLU A 166 8.85 11.42 -0.32
C GLU A 166 8.34 12.59 0.52
N GLY A 167 7.26 13.25 0.09
CA GLY A 167 6.53 14.24 0.89
C GLY A 167 5.96 13.63 2.17
N GLU A 168 5.15 12.59 2.03
CA GLU A 168 4.51 11.88 3.15
C GLU A 168 5.51 11.30 4.14
N VAL A 169 6.60 10.68 3.65
CA VAL A 169 7.67 10.14 4.48
C VAL A 169 8.35 11.25 5.28
N ARG A 170 8.58 12.42 4.67
CA ARG A 170 9.21 13.56 5.34
C ARG A 170 8.32 14.09 6.45
N ASP A 171 7.03 14.27 6.20
CA ASP A 171 6.07 14.82 7.16
C ASP A 171 5.91 13.87 8.35
N ARG A 172 5.82 12.57 8.09
CA ARG A 172 5.75 11.54 9.15
C ARG A 172 7.05 11.41 9.92
N ARG A 173 8.20 11.54 9.25
CA ARG A 173 9.50 11.56 9.92
C ARG A 173 9.61 12.75 10.88
N ALA A 174 9.11 13.92 10.49
CA ALA A 174 9.08 15.11 11.35
C ALA A 174 8.14 14.94 12.56
N ALA A 175 7.09 14.13 12.42
CA ALA A 175 6.14 13.82 13.50
C ALA A 175 6.63 12.72 14.47
N LEU A 176 7.70 11.97 14.13
CA LEU A 176 8.26 10.99 15.05
C LEU A 176 8.82 11.71 16.28
N PRO A 177 8.50 11.26 17.51
CA PRO A 177 9.09 11.82 18.70
C PRO A 177 10.61 11.70 18.56
N ALA A 178 11.32 12.82 18.77
CA ALA A 178 12.77 12.78 18.88
C ALA A 178 13.14 11.64 19.84
N PRO A 179 14.13 10.79 19.52
CA PRO A 179 14.55 9.72 20.41
C PRO A 179 14.70 10.34 21.79
N LEU A 180 13.85 9.92 22.73
CA LEU A 180 13.88 10.45 24.09
C LEU A 180 15.34 10.40 24.49
N ALA A 181 15.97 11.57 24.62
CA ALA A 181 17.39 11.65 24.93
C ALA A 181 17.57 10.69 26.10
N THR A 182 18.38 9.64 25.89
CA THR A 182 18.64 8.62 26.90
C THR A 182 18.77 9.37 28.20
N PRO A 183 17.86 9.17 29.19
CA PRO A 183 17.83 10.01 30.37
C PRO A 183 19.25 10.00 30.90
N GLU A 184 19.88 11.19 30.87
CA GLU A 184 21.25 11.36 31.30
C GLU A 184 21.34 10.61 32.63
N PRO A 185 22.22 9.58 32.73
CA PRO A 185 22.16 8.63 33.82
C PRO A 185 22.06 9.42 35.11
N LEU A 186 20.88 9.36 35.75
CA LEU A 186 20.60 10.06 36.99
C LEU A 186 21.80 9.79 37.87
N ALA A 187 22.59 10.84 38.13
CA ALA A 187 23.86 10.72 38.82
C ALA A 187 23.64 9.78 39.99
N THR A 188 24.31 8.62 39.96
CA THR A 188 24.16 7.59 40.97
C THR A 188 24.16 8.28 42.32
N PRO A 189 23.05 8.28 43.09
CA PRO A 189 23.04 8.91 44.39
C PRO A 189 24.20 8.31 45.17
N ALA A 190 25.04 9.17 45.75
CA ALA A 190 26.19 8.76 46.51
C ALA A 190 25.80 7.60 47.44
N PRO A 191 26.61 6.52 47.51
CA PRO A 191 26.25 5.33 48.26
C PRO A 191 25.85 5.72 49.68
N VAL A 192 24.59 5.48 50.03
CA VAL A 192 24.12 5.57 51.40
C VAL A 192 25.01 4.60 52.22
N PRO A 193 25.65 5.05 53.31
CA PRO A 193 26.48 4.19 54.13
C PRO A 193 25.69 2.95 54.56
N ALA A 194 26.25 1.78 54.26
CA ALA A 194 25.61 0.50 54.48
C ALA A 194 25.19 0.33 55.96
N PRO A 195 23.91 0.05 56.25
CA PRO A 195 23.48 -0.43 57.55
C PRO A 195 24.17 -1.77 57.85
N ALA A 196 24.59 -1.96 59.10
CA ALA A 196 25.25 -3.16 59.57
C ALA A 196 24.47 -4.44 59.20
N PRO A 197 25.17 -5.52 58.79
CA PRO A 197 24.53 -6.72 58.27
C PRO A 197 23.64 -7.39 59.34
N PRO A 198 22.35 -7.69 59.04
CA PRO A 198 21.53 -8.52 59.90
C PRO A 198 21.99 -9.98 59.87
N LEU A 199 21.86 -10.64 61.02
CA LEU A 199 22.22 -12.04 61.24
C LEU A 199 21.53 -13.00 60.25
N PRO A 200 22.20 -14.12 59.89
CA PRO A 200 21.72 -15.08 58.90
C PRO A 200 20.42 -15.75 59.34
N THR A 201 19.34 -15.50 58.60
CA THR A 201 18.08 -16.24 58.72
C THR A 201 18.10 -17.49 57.85
N LYS A 202 17.79 -18.60 58.51
CA LYS A 202 17.51 -19.97 58.05
C LYS A 202 17.00 -20.10 56.59
N PRO A 203 17.56 -21.02 55.79
CA PRO A 203 17.12 -21.30 54.42
C PRO A 203 15.65 -21.72 54.35
N ALA A 204 14.87 -21.00 53.55
CA ALA A 204 13.51 -21.37 53.17
C ALA A 204 13.55 -22.36 51.99
N ALA A 205 12.71 -23.39 52.08
CA ALA A 205 12.63 -24.50 51.14
C ALA A 205 12.26 -24.04 49.71
N ALA A 206 12.89 -24.70 48.73
CA ALA A 206 12.72 -24.46 47.31
C ALA A 206 11.27 -24.71 46.85
N PRO A 207 10.69 -23.86 45.97
CA PRO A 207 9.43 -24.14 45.30
C PRO A 207 9.61 -25.28 44.28
N ALA A 208 8.67 -26.22 44.28
CA ALA A 208 8.60 -27.31 43.33
C ALA A 208 8.37 -26.80 41.89
N THR A 209 9.17 -27.33 40.98
CA THR A 209 9.11 -27.10 39.54
C THR A 209 7.76 -27.60 38.97
N PRO A 210 6.99 -26.79 38.22
CA PRO A 210 5.79 -27.28 37.56
C PRO A 210 6.15 -28.27 36.45
N THR A 211 5.51 -29.43 36.48
CA THR A 211 5.60 -30.49 35.47
C THR A 211 5.12 -29.96 34.10
N PRO A 212 5.90 -30.10 33.02
CA PRO A 212 5.45 -29.70 31.70
C PRO A 212 4.30 -30.59 31.23
N THR A 213 3.17 -29.97 30.87
CA THR A 213 2.04 -30.61 30.20
C THR A 213 2.49 -31.09 28.80
N PRO A 214 2.27 -32.36 28.42
CA PRO A 214 2.65 -32.86 27.11
C PRO A 214 1.78 -32.19 26.03
N THR A 215 2.45 -31.54 25.07
CA THR A 215 1.83 -31.03 23.84
C THR A 215 1.24 -32.20 23.03
N PRO A 216 -0.04 -32.13 22.60
CA PRO A 216 -0.63 -33.18 21.78
C PRO A 216 0.06 -33.27 20.41
N SER A 217 0.42 -34.50 20.05
CA SER A 217 0.97 -34.87 18.75
C SER A 217 -0.02 -34.53 17.63
N PRO A 218 0.39 -33.81 16.56
CA PRO A 218 -0.49 -33.53 15.44
C PRO A 218 -0.86 -34.83 14.71
N ALA A 219 -2.16 -34.98 14.43
CA ALA A 219 -2.70 -36.10 13.67
C ALA A 219 -2.08 -36.18 12.26
N PRO A 220 -1.85 -37.39 11.72
CA PRO A 220 -1.35 -37.55 10.36
C PRO A 220 -2.38 -36.99 9.36
N SER A 221 -1.96 -35.98 8.60
CA SER A 221 -2.70 -35.47 7.46
C SER A 221 -2.79 -36.55 6.40
N THR A 222 -3.98 -37.13 6.23
CA THR A 222 -4.29 -38.08 5.16
C THR A 222 -4.10 -37.36 3.82
N ALA A 223 -3.09 -37.78 3.05
CA ALA A 223 -2.94 -37.38 1.67
C ALA A 223 -4.16 -37.88 0.86
N PRO A 224 -4.81 -37.04 0.03
CA PRO A 224 -5.81 -37.53 -0.90
C PRO A 224 -5.11 -38.44 -1.94
N LEU A 225 -5.67 -39.64 -2.13
CA LEU A 225 -5.33 -40.52 -3.23
C LEU A 225 -5.50 -39.78 -4.56
N PRO A 226 -4.61 -39.95 -5.54
CA PRO A 226 -4.90 -39.57 -6.91
C PRO A 226 -5.95 -40.53 -7.48
N ASP A 227 -7.18 -40.04 -7.67
CA ASP A 227 -8.17 -40.72 -8.49
C ASP A 227 -7.61 -40.81 -9.92
N THR A 228 -7.21 -42.02 -10.26
CA THR A 228 -6.93 -42.44 -11.62
C THR A 228 -8.25 -43.01 -12.15
N ASP A 229 -9.04 -42.17 -12.81
CA ASP A 229 -10.21 -42.58 -13.58
C ASP A 229 -10.12 -41.81 -14.91
N GLU A 230 -9.51 -42.39 -15.93
CA GLU A 230 -10.11 -43.40 -16.82
C GLU A 230 -11.12 -42.76 -17.78
N SER A 231 -10.89 -43.05 -19.06
CA SER A 231 -11.83 -42.91 -20.19
C SER A 231 -12.26 -41.52 -20.64
N ASN A 232 -11.69 -41.08 -21.77
CA ASN A 232 -12.59 -40.68 -22.85
C ASN A 232 -12.06 -41.14 -24.23
N PRO A 233 -12.75 -42.08 -24.90
CA PRO A 233 -12.51 -42.45 -26.29
C PRO A 233 -13.35 -41.57 -27.24
N GLY A 234 -12.74 -41.10 -28.34
CA GLY A 234 -13.46 -40.48 -29.46
C GLY A 234 -12.84 -39.17 -29.94
#